data_AF-A0A7J0AI00-F1
#
_entry.id   AF-A0A7J0AI00-F1
#
_cell.length_a   1.000
_cell.length_b   1.000
_cell.length_c   1.000
_cell.angle_alpha   90.00
_cell.angle_beta   90.00
_cell.angle_gamma   90.00
#
_symmetry.space_group_name_H-M   'P 1'
#
loop_
_entity.id
_entity.type
_entity.pdbx_description
1 polymer ?
#
loop_
_entity_poly.entity_id
_entity_poly.type
_entity_poly.pdbx_seq_one_letter_code
_entity_poly.pdbx_strand_id
1 'polypeptide(L)'
;MEYYNGKLCVSMRELVGNGIMTESNYRQLAHRGAIEVVRKGGRGTYSLASVESLPDRFRDLVTLKIGKAELAPVLDWLSANYKRDQDAVLWVNGPINTKVTLSDSQKEALIVNASVLNSCILLLSRTIDFHRVLGCTYQWEKMAEAVKNLRVRYGHTLPTSMFHFRKKIAIYKKEGYASLVSGKFGNTNALKHNKD
;
A
#
# COMPACT_ATOMS: atom_id res chain seq x y z
N MET A 1 -3.00 10.04 10.83
CA MET A 1 -3.74 10.73 9.75
C MET A 1 -5.05 10.00 9.50
N GLU A 2 -6.08 10.68 9.01
CA GLU A 2 -7.35 10.05 8.65
C GLU A 2 -7.96 10.69 7.39
N TYR A 3 -8.74 9.97 6.60
CA TYR A 3 -9.54 10.57 5.54
C TYR A 3 -10.90 10.98 6.08
N TYR A 4 -11.32 12.15 5.64
CA TYR A 4 -12.62 12.72 5.93
C TYR A 4 -13.17 13.28 4.62
N ASN A 5 -14.40 12.86 4.26
CA ASN A 5 -15.03 13.21 2.97
C ASN A 5 -14.13 12.96 1.75
N GLY A 6 -13.41 11.83 1.73
CA GLY A 6 -12.54 11.45 0.62
C GLY A 6 -11.18 12.17 0.54
N LYS A 7 -10.87 13.09 1.48
CA LYS A 7 -9.59 13.79 1.54
C LYS A 7 -8.72 13.24 2.65
N LEU A 8 -7.43 13.00 2.38
CA LEU A 8 -6.44 12.69 3.44
C LEU A 8 -6.25 13.92 4.33
N CYS A 9 -6.51 13.75 5.62
CA CYS A 9 -6.47 14.80 6.61
C CYS A 9 -5.52 14.47 7.76
N VAL A 10 -5.02 15.52 8.40
CA VAL A 10 -4.15 15.44 9.57
C VAL A 10 -4.70 16.34 10.66
N SER A 11 -4.66 15.85 11.90
CA SER A 11 -5.12 16.64 13.03
C SER A 11 -4.08 17.68 13.45
N MET A 12 -4.55 18.80 14.04
CA MET A 12 -3.65 19.79 14.63
C MET A 12 -2.74 19.16 15.69
N ARG A 13 -3.23 18.20 16.47
CA ARG A 13 -2.44 17.51 17.49
C ARG A 13 -1.29 16.72 16.88
N GLU A 14 -1.51 16.03 15.77
CA GLU A 14 -0.44 15.31 15.07
C GLU A 14 0.60 16.28 14.48
N LEU A 15 0.15 17.38 13.88
CA LEU A 15 1.04 18.41 13.34
C LEU A 15 1.93 19.02 14.43
N VAL A 16 1.36 19.36 15.58
CA VAL A 16 2.08 19.97 16.70
C VAL A 16 2.95 18.94 17.43
N GLY A 17 2.38 17.79 17.77
CA GLY A 17 3.06 16.74 18.54
C GLY A 17 4.27 16.14 17.81
N ASN A 18 4.26 16.10 16.47
CA ASN A 18 5.41 15.67 15.67
C ASN A 18 6.39 16.81 15.35
N GLY A 19 6.17 18.01 15.90
CA GLY A 19 7.02 19.19 15.64
C GLY A 19 7.06 19.55 14.16
N ILE A 20 5.91 19.44 13.46
CA ILE A 20 5.78 19.87 12.05
C ILE A 20 5.51 21.38 12.01
N MET A 21 4.66 21.87 12.90
CA MET A 21 4.39 23.30 13.10
C MET A 21 3.97 23.58 14.54
N THR A 22 4.00 24.84 14.95
CA THR A 22 3.46 25.26 16.25
C THR A 22 1.94 25.45 16.17
N GLU A 23 1.28 25.39 17.32
CA GLU A 23 -0.16 25.61 17.40
C GLU A 23 -0.55 27.03 16.93
N SER A 24 0.25 28.05 17.26
CA SER A 24 0.04 29.42 16.78
C SER A 24 0.12 29.51 15.26
N ASN A 25 1.10 28.84 14.64
CA ASN A 25 1.23 28.80 13.18
C ASN A 25 0.01 28.15 12.52
N TYR A 26 -0.44 27.00 13.04
CA TYR A 26 -1.66 26.33 12.55
C TYR A 26 -2.87 27.26 12.60
N ARG A 27 -3.12 27.90 13.75
CA ARG A 27 -4.27 28.81 13.93
C ARG A 27 -4.21 30.00 12.99
N GLN A 28 -3.03 30.57 12.75
CA GLN A 28 -2.87 31.68 11.80
C GLN A 28 -3.15 31.25 10.37
N LEU A 29 -2.63 30.09 9.93
CA LEU A 29 -2.89 29.56 8.59
C LEU A 29 -4.38 29.26 8.39
N ALA A 30 -5.02 28.64 9.38
CA ALA A 30 -6.45 28.35 9.34
C ALA A 30 -7.29 29.65 9.28
N HIS A 31 -6.96 30.65 10.11
CA HIS A 31 -7.67 31.93 10.13
C HIS A 31 -7.57 32.69 8.80
N ARG A 32 -6.41 32.62 8.12
CA ARG A 32 -6.19 33.27 6.83
C ARG A 32 -6.76 32.48 5.64
N GLY A 33 -7.33 31.30 5.87
CA GLY A 33 -7.81 30.41 4.81
C GLY A 33 -6.68 29.77 3.98
N ALA A 34 -5.44 29.78 4.46
CA ALA A 34 -4.29 29.20 3.77
C ALA A 34 -4.23 27.67 3.87
N ILE A 35 -4.99 27.08 4.80
CA ILE A 35 -5.20 25.64 4.91
C ILE A 35 -6.70 25.36 5.00
N GLU A 36 -7.12 24.26 4.39
CA GLU A 36 -8.51 23.83 4.40
C GLU A 36 -8.78 22.99 5.65
N VAL A 37 -9.44 23.60 6.65
CA VAL A 37 -9.91 22.90 7.85
C VAL A 37 -11.24 22.22 7.56
N VAL A 38 -11.20 20.95 7.18
CA VAL A 38 -12.38 20.16 6.78
C VAL A 38 -13.30 19.81 7.96
N ARG A 39 -12.77 19.80 9.18
CA ARG A 39 -13.54 19.60 10.41
C ARG A 39 -13.04 20.56 11.47
N LYS A 40 -13.94 21.41 11.99
CA LYS A 40 -13.64 22.28 13.14
C LYS A 40 -13.57 21.46 14.42
N GLY A 41 -12.62 21.77 15.29
CA GLY A 41 -12.53 21.20 16.63
C GLY A 41 -13.54 21.83 17.60
N GLY A 42 -13.86 21.13 18.68
CA GLY A 42 -14.81 21.54 19.70
C GLY A 42 -14.65 20.72 20.99
N ARG A 43 -15.61 20.80 21.93
CA ARG A 43 -15.55 19.98 23.16
C ARG A 43 -15.60 18.49 22.78
N GLY A 44 -14.50 17.78 23.05
CA GLY A 44 -14.35 16.35 22.77
C GLY A 44 -13.99 16.00 21.32
N THR A 45 -13.88 16.98 20.41
CA THR A 45 -13.53 16.76 19.01
C THR A 45 -12.26 17.50 18.63
N TYR A 46 -11.53 17.00 17.63
CA TYR A 46 -10.29 17.60 17.16
C TYR A 46 -10.46 18.12 15.73
N SER A 47 -9.71 19.18 15.43
CA SER A 47 -9.67 19.76 14.10
C SER A 47 -8.94 18.85 13.12
N LEU A 48 -9.41 18.84 11.88
CA LEU A 48 -8.75 18.21 10.75
C LEU A 48 -8.48 19.24 9.67
N ALA A 49 -7.25 19.24 9.17
CA ALA A 49 -6.88 19.96 7.96
C ALA A 49 -6.60 18.97 6.83
N SER A 50 -7.00 19.33 5.60
CA SER A 50 -6.62 18.59 4.40
C SER A 50 -5.11 18.64 4.22
N VAL A 51 -4.44 17.48 4.11
CA VAL A 51 -2.99 17.41 3.90
C VAL A 51 -2.58 18.09 2.59
N GLU A 52 -3.43 18.00 1.56
CA GLU A 52 -3.18 18.61 0.26
C GLU A 52 -3.17 20.15 0.31
N SER A 53 -3.95 20.74 1.23
CA SER A 53 -4.01 22.18 1.41
C SER A 53 -2.84 22.76 2.22
N LEU A 54 -2.00 21.91 2.83
CA LEU A 54 -0.87 22.37 3.61
C LEU A 54 0.20 22.96 2.70
N PRO A 55 0.88 24.06 3.12
CA PRO A 55 2.08 24.53 2.44
C PRO A 55 3.11 23.40 2.26
N ASP A 56 3.80 23.38 1.12
CA ASP A 56 4.69 22.29 0.68
C ASP A 56 5.63 21.80 1.77
N ARG A 57 6.30 22.74 2.45
CA ARG A 57 7.21 22.45 3.57
C ARG A 57 6.55 21.57 4.65
N PHE A 58 5.30 21.84 5.01
CA PHE A 58 4.60 21.07 6.03
C PHE A 58 4.07 19.76 5.49
N ARG A 59 3.62 19.73 4.23
CA ARG A 59 3.18 18.50 3.56
C ARG A 59 4.31 17.48 3.46
N ASP A 60 5.52 17.91 3.11
CA ASP A 60 6.71 17.04 3.07
C ASP A 60 7.05 16.49 4.46
N LEU A 61 6.97 17.34 5.48
CA LEU A 61 7.20 16.93 6.87
C LEU A 61 6.11 15.97 7.39
N VAL A 62 4.86 16.12 6.98
CA VAL A 62 3.76 15.19 7.31
C VAL A 62 4.07 13.81 6.71
N THR A 63 4.41 13.75 5.43
CA THR A 63 4.80 12.50 4.76
C THR A 63 6.01 11.86 5.43
N LEU A 64 7.03 12.67 5.74
CA LEU A 64 8.28 12.19 6.33
C LEU A 64 8.11 11.70 7.76
N LYS A 65 7.47 12.47 8.64
CA LYS A 65 7.41 12.17 10.07
C LYS A 65 6.23 11.26 10.42
N ILE A 66 5.03 11.62 9.96
CA ILE A 66 3.82 10.88 10.32
C ILE A 66 3.65 9.68 9.38
N GLY A 67 3.84 9.87 8.07
CA GLY A 67 3.74 8.78 7.09
C GLY A 67 4.69 7.62 7.38
N LYS A 68 5.97 7.90 7.66
CA LYS A 68 6.93 6.85 8.04
C LYS A 68 6.58 6.17 9.36
N ALA A 69 6.17 6.94 10.37
CA ALA A 69 5.80 6.39 11.67
C ALA A 69 4.58 5.45 11.57
N GLU A 70 3.57 5.81 10.76
CA GLU A 70 2.40 4.96 10.54
C GLU A 70 2.69 3.71 9.68
N LEU A 71 3.71 3.74 8.83
CA LEU A 71 4.11 2.61 7.98
C LEU A 71 5.03 1.60 8.69
N ALA A 72 5.80 2.04 9.68
CA ALA A 72 6.80 1.19 10.34
C ALA A 72 6.21 -0.13 10.88
N PRO A 73 5.06 -0.16 11.59
CA PRO A 73 4.48 -1.42 12.07
C PRO A 73 4.13 -2.39 10.94
N VAL A 74 3.67 -1.88 9.79
CA VAL A 74 3.32 -2.69 8.62
C VAL A 74 4.57 -3.28 8.00
N LEU A 75 5.61 -2.46 7.83
CA LEU A 75 6.89 -2.88 7.26
C LEU A 75 7.59 -3.93 8.15
N ASP A 76 7.61 -3.72 9.46
CA ASP A 76 8.20 -4.63 10.42
C ASP A 76 7.45 -5.97 10.43
N TRP A 77 6.12 -5.93 10.49
CA TRP A 77 5.31 -7.14 10.47
C TRP A 77 5.48 -7.93 9.17
N LEU A 78 5.38 -7.26 8.02
CA LEU A 78 5.55 -7.92 6.72
C LEU A 78 6.95 -8.50 6.55
N SER A 79 7.98 -7.77 7.01
CA SER A 79 9.36 -8.25 6.98
C SER A 79 9.57 -9.48 7.87
N ALA A 80 9.00 -9.49 9.08
CA ALA A 80 9.09 -10.60 10.01
C ALA A 80 8.31 -11.84 9.56
N ASN A 81 7.24 -11.65 8.78
CA ASN A 81 6.40 -12.72 8.25
C ASN A 81 6.66 -13.02 6.76
N TYR A 82 7.70 -12.41 6.18
CA TYR A 82 8.15 -12.75 4.84
C TYR A 82 8.76 -14.15 4.85
N LYS A 83 8.19 -15.04 4.04
CA LYS A 83 8.74 -16.36 3.78
C LYS A 83 8.78 -16.56 2.29
N ARG A 84 9.96 -16.96 1.80
CA ARG A 84 10.10 -17.37 0.40
C ARG A 84 9.18 -18.56 0.16
N ASP A 85 8.31 -18.41 -0.82
CA ASP A 85 7.24 -19.35 -1.14
C ASP A 85 7.81 -20.61 -1.81
N GLN A 86 7.91 -21.70 -1.04
CA GLN A 86 8.41 -22.98 -1.55
C GLN A 86 7.40 -23.66 -2.48
N ASP A 87 6.11 -23.43 -2.29
CA ASP A 87 5.09 -23.98 -3.18
C ASP A 87 5.15 -23.30 -4.55
N ALA A 88 5.45 -22.00 -4.60
CA ALA A 88 5.74 -21.30 -5.85
C ALA A 88 7.00 -21.86 -6.53
N VAL A 89 8.06 -22.20 -5.77
CA VAL A 89 9.28 -22.84 -6.31
C VAL A 89 8.97 -24.18 -6.95
N LEU A 90 8.16 -25.02 -6.29
CA LEU A 90 7.72 -26.29 -6.86
C LEU A 90 6.83 -26.06 -8.08
N TRP A 91 5.94 -25.08 -8.03
CA TRP A 91 5.00 -24.79 -9.10
C TRP A 91 5.69 -24.36 -10.41
N VAL A 92 6.70 -23.49 -10.34
CA VAL A 92 7.42 -23.01 -11.54
C VAL A 92 8.37 -24.04 -12.15
N ASN A 93 8.75 -25.08 -11.39
CA ASN A 93 9.60 -26.18 -11.85
C ASN A 93 8.80 -27.45 -12.15
N GLY A 94 7.48 -27.43 -11.93
CA GLY A 94 6.60 -28.54 -12.18
C GLY A 94 6.33 -28.76 -13.68
N PRO A 95 6.14 -30.01 -14.12
CA PRO A 95 6.12 -30.38 -15.55
C PRO A 95 4.90 -29.91 -16.38
N ILE A 96 3.88 -29.27 -15.79
CA ILE A 96 2.56 -29.08 -16.45
C ILE A 96 1.97 -27.66 -16.35
N ASN A 97 2.44 -26.79 -15.47
CA ASN A 97 1.60 -25.65 -15.06
C ASN A 97 1.74 -24.37 -15.87
N THR A 98 2.68 -24.31 -16.82
CA THR A 98 2.80 -23.19 -17.74
C THR A 98 2.78 -23.73 -19.16
N LYS A 99 1.83 -23.28 -19.98
CA LYS A 99 1.83 -23.52 -21.45
C LYS A 99 3.04 -22.85 -22.14
N VAL A 100 4.01 -22.37 -21.37
CA VAL A 100 5.06 -21.42 -21.72
C VAL A 100 6.26 -21.66 -20.80
N THR A 101 7.42 -21.94 -21.36
CA THR A 101 8.66 -22.08 -20.59
C THR A 101 9.07 -20.72 -20.00
N LEU A 102 9.11 -20.63 -18.66
CA LEU A 102 9.61 -19.44 -17.96
C LEU A 102 11.13 -19.48 -17.87
N SER A 103 11.78 -18.35 -18.18
CA SER A 103 13.20 -18.13 -17.86
C SER A 103 13.43 -18.06 -16.34
N ASP A 104 14.65 -18.29 -15.89
CA ASP A 104 14.98 -18.27 -14.45
C ASP A 104 14.65 -16.92 -13.79
N SER A 105 14.87 -15.81 -14.50
CA SER A 105 14.48 -14.48 -14.01
C SER A 105 12.96 -14.34 -13.83
N GLN A 106 12.15 -14.91 -14.75
CA GLN A 106 10.70 -14.90 -14.62
C GLN A 106 10.21 -15.79 -13.49
N LYS A 107 10.83 -16.96 -13.30
CA LYS A 107 10.56 -17.85 -12.16
C LYS A 107 10.85 -17.13 -10.85
N GLU A 108 12.01 -16.47 -10.73
CA GLU A 108 12.39 -15.73 -9.54
C GLU A 108 11.41 -14.59 -9.24
N ALA A 109 11.08 -13.77 -10.25
CA ALA A 109 10.11 -12.69 -10.09
C ALA A 109 8.74 -13.19 -9.63
N LEU A 110 8.29 -14.35 -10.13
CA LEU A 110 7.04 -14.98 -9.70
C LEU A 110 7.11 -15.42 -8.25
N ILE A 111 8.16 -16.14 -7.86
CA ILE A 111 8.35 -16.64 -6.49
C ILE A 111 8.39 -15.48 -5.50
N VAL A 112 9.14 -14.42 -5.80
CA VAL A 112 9.23 -13.22 -4.96
C VAL A 112 7.86 -12.53 -4.85
N ASN A 113 7.16 -12.35 -5.97
CA ASN A 113 5.82 -11.75 -5.97
C ASN A 113 4.82 -12.58 -5.14
N ALA A 114 4.84 -13.91 -5.27
CA ALA A 114 4.00 -14.83 -4.51
C ALA A 114 4.31 -14.73 -3.01
N SER A 115 5.59 -14.72 -2.65
CA SER A 115 6.06 -14.58 -1.27
C SER A 115 5.52 -13.30 -0.62
N VAL A 116 5.65 -12.15 -1.30
CA VAL A 116 5.13 -10.87 -0.80
C VAL A 116 3.60 -10.88 -0.70
N LEU A 117 2.89 -11.38 -1.71
CA LEU A 117 1.42 -11.46 -1.70
C LEU A 117 0.92 -12.36 -0.57
N ASN A 118 1.56 -13.50 -0.33
CA ASN A 118 1.18 -14.41 0.74
C ASN A 118 1.38 -13.79 2.12
N SER A 119 2.48 -13.06 2.36
CA SER A 119 2.65 -12.30 3.60
C SER A 119 1.58 -11.22 3.78
N CYS A 120 1.20 -10.51 2.71
CA CYS A 120 0.11 -9.53 2.76
C CYS A 120 -1.24 -10.21 3.06
N ILE A 121 -1.53 -11.34 2.42
CA ILE A 121 -2.76 -12.11 2.63
C ILE A 121 -2.84 -12.64 4.06
N LEU A 122 -1.71 -13.07 4.63
CA LEU A 122 -1.63 -13.51 6.02
C LEU A 122 -1.96 -12.38 6.99
N LEU A 123 -1.47 -11.16 6.75
CA LEU A 123 -1.82 -10.00 7.57
C LEU A 123 -3.33 -9.70 7.47
N LEU A 124 -3.88 -9.73 6.25
CA LEU A 124 -5.29 -9.46 6.00
C LEU A 124 -6.23 -10.52 6.58
N SER A 125 -5.78 -11.77 6.75
CA SER A 125 -6.62 -12.86 7.29
C SER A 125 -6.60 -12.92 8.82
N ARG A 126 -5.59 -12.34 9.48
CA ARG A 126 -5.47 -12.34 10.94
C ARG A 126 -6.08 -11.08 11.54
N THR A 127 -7.34 -11.13 11.93
CA THR A 127 -8.11 -9.98 12.47
C THR A 127 -7.36 -9.21 13.57
N ILE A 128 -6.73 -9.90 14.53
CA ILE A 128 -5.98 -9.24 15.62
C ILE A 128 -4.77 -8.48 15.08
N ASP A 129 -3.92 -9.14 14.28
CA ASP A 129 -2.75 -8.50 13.68
C ASP A 129 -3.16 -7.37 12.74
N PHE A 130 -4.20 -7.57 11.95
CA PHE A 130 -4.76 -6.60 11.03
C PHE A 130 -5.16 -5.30 11.74
N HIS A 131 -5.98 -5.39 12.80
CA HIS A 131 -6.39 -4.21 13.56
C HIS A 131 -5.21 -3.54 14.27
N ARG A 132 -4.28 -4.33 14.81
CA ARG A 132 -3.09 -3.81 15.51
C ARG A 132 -2.11 -3.12 14.57
N VAL A 133 -1.90 -3.67 13.37
CA VAL A 133 -0.82 -3.26 12.46
C VAL A 133 -1.30 -2.22 11.45
N LEU A 134 -2.49 -2.40 10.86
CA LEU A 134 -3.02 -1.49 9.84
C LEU A 134 -3.99 -0.44 10.41
N GLY A 135 -4.56 -0.72 11.59
CA GLY A 135 -5.61 0.10 12.20
C GLY A 135 -6.98 -0.17 11.58
N CYS A 136 -7.95 0.72 11.83
CA CYS A 136 -9.33 0.58 11.33
C CYS A 136 -9.61 1.36 10.03
N THR A 137 -8.72 2.27 9.64
CA THR A 137 -8.88 3.16 8.47
C THR A 137 -7.59 3.17 7.62
N TYR A 138 -7.71 3.26 6.29
CA TYR A 138 -6.60 3.30 5.29
C TYR A 138 -5.70 2.06 5.19
N GLN A 139 -6.27 0.88 5.46
CA GLN A 139 -5.50 -0.37 5.48
C GLN A 139 -4.90 -0.70 4.10
N TRP A 140 -5.60 -0.40 3.01
CA TRP A 140 -5.13 -0.71 1.66
C TRP A 140 -4.05 0.26 1.17
N GLU A 141 -4.17 1.54 1.51
CA GLU A 141 -3.19 2.58 1.19
C GLU A 141 -1.88 2.31 1.94
N LYS A 142 -1.96 2.03 3.25
CA LYS A 142 -0.80 1.63 4.05
C LYS A 142 -0.15 0.36 3.51
N MET A 143 -0.96 -0.65 3.15
CA MET A 143 -0.44 -1.89 2.57
C MET A 143 0.28 -1.63 1.24
N ALA A 144 -0.31 -0.85 0.33
CA ALA A 144 0.28 -0.57 -0.97
C ALA A 144 1.59 0.24 -0.86
N GLU A 145 1.65 1.21 0.05
CA GLU A 145 2.87 1.98 0.29
C GLU A 145 3.94 1.12 1.00
N ALA A 146 3.55 0.24 1.93
CA ALA A 146 4.47 -0.72 2.54
C ALA A 146 5.05 -1.68 1.47
N VAL A 147 4.21 -2.23 0.60
CA VAL A 147 4.66 -3.08 -0.53
C VAL A 147 5.58 -2.30 -1.46
N LYS A 148 5.26 -1.05 -1.81
CA LYS A 148 6.17 -0.21 -2.60
C LYS A 148 7.56 -0.07 -1.96
N ASN A 149 7.64 0.06 -0.63
CA ASN A 149 8.92 0.11 0.08
C ASN A 149 9.65 -1.24 0.08
N LEU A 150 8.92 -2.36 0.26
CA LEU A 150 9.49 -3.71 0.23
C LEU A 150 10.10 -4.09 -1.14
N ARG A 151 9.76 -3.37 -2.21
CA ARG A 151 10.38 -3.55 -3.52
C ARG A 151 11.89 -3.35 -3.47
N VAL A 152 12.38 -2.38 -2.68
CA VAL A 152 13.82 -2.13 -2.53
C VAL A 152 14.53 -3.34 -1.91
N ARG A 153 13.86 -4.01 -0.96
CA ARG A 153 14.42 -5.14 -0.23
C ARG A 153 14.35 -6.46 -1.00
N TYR A 154 13.25 -6.71 -1.69
CA TYR A 154 12.98 -8.03 -2.29
C TYR A 154 12.96 -8.04 -3.82
N GLY A 155 12.97 -6.88 -4.49
CA GLY A 155 13.00 -6.80 -5.96
C GLY A 155 11.68 -7.19 -6.65
N HIS A 156 10.55 -7.20 -5.94
CA HIS A 156 9.26 -7.61 -6.50
C HIS A 156 8.67 -6.61 -7.51
N THR A 157 7.79 -7.06 -8.41
CA THR A 157 7.19 -6.26 -9.48
C THR A 157 5.70 -5.96 -9.28
N LEU A 158 5.15 -6.27 -8.10
CA LEU A 158 3.75 -6.00 -7.73
C LEU A 158 3.34 -4.53 -7.91
N PRO A 159 2.07 -4.24 -8.28
CA PRO A 159 1.57 -2.87 -8.40
C PRO A 159 1.74 -2.06 -7.12
N THR A 160 2.13 -0.80 -7.25
CA THR A 160 2.32 0.14 -6.13
C THR A 160 1.10 1.04 -5.89
N SER A 161 0.20 1.14 -6.87
CA SER A 161 -1.08 1.83 -6.72
C SER A 161 -2.04 0.97 -5.90
N MET A 162 -2.68 1.56 -4.89
CA MET A 162 -3.62 0.89 -3.99
C MET A 162 -4.70 0.08 -4.74
N PHE A 163 -5.39 0.70 -5.70
CA PHE A 163 -6.47 0.04 -6.44
C PHE A 163 -5.97 -1.19 -7.22
N HIS A 164 -4.83 -1.04 -7.91
CA HIS A 164 -4.23 -2.11 -8.69
C HIS A 164 -3.68 -3.23 -7.80
N PHE A 165 -3.10 -2.87 -6.65
CA PHE A 165 -2.60 -3.83 -5.68
C PHE A 165 -3.74 -4.66 -5.08
N ARG A 166 -4.82 -4.01 -4.65
CA ARG A 166 -6.03 -4.68 -4.16
C ARG A 166 -6.62 -5.62 -5.21
N LYS A 167 -6.74 -5.15 -6.46
CA LYS A 167 -7.17 -5.97 -7.59
C LYS A 167 -6.24 -7.17 -7.78
N LYS A 168 -4.92 -6.97 -7.67
CA LYS A 168 -3.93 -8.04 -7.82
C LYS A 168 -4.06 -9.11 -6.74
N ILE A 169 -4.26 -8.73 -5.47
CA ILE A 169 -4.56 -9.70 -4.39
C ILE A 169 -5.83 -10.49 -4.69
N ALA A 170 -6.91 -9.83 -5.14
CA ALA A 170 -8.17 -10.51 -5.42
C ALA A 170 -8.03 -11.55 -6.55
N ILE A 171 -7.34 -11.19 -7.64
CA ILE A 171 -7.05 -12.11 -8.75
C ILE A 171 -6.17 -13.25 -8.25
N TYR A 172 -5.11 -12.97 -7.51
CA TYR A 172 -4.20 -13.99 -7.00
C TYR A 172 -4.88 -14.97 -6.04
N LYS A 173 -5.79 -14.51 -5.16
CA LYS A 173 -6.60 -15.40 -4.32
C LYS A 173 -7.50 -16.35 -5.12
N LYS A 174 -7.94 -15.92 -6.32
CA LYS A 174 -8.83 -16.71 -7.19
C LYS A 174 -8.07 -17.66 -8.10
N GLU A 175 -6.97 -17.20 -8.68
CA GLU A 175 -6.25 -17.87 -9.79
C GLU A 175 -4.89 -18.42 -9.37
N GLY A 176 -4.42 -18.12 -8.15
CA GLY A 176 -3.14 -18.57 -7.62
C GLY A 176 -1.95 -18.06 -8.43
N TYR A 177 -0.89 -18.88 -8.49
CA TYR A 177 0.37 -18.56 -9.18
C TYR A 177 0.20 -18.27 -10.67
N ALA A 178 -0.81 -18.85 -11.34
CA ALA A 178 -1.09 -18.59 -12.75
C ALA A 178 -1.33 -17.10 -13.03
N SER A 179 -1.94 -16.37 -12.09
CA SER A 179 -2.17 -14.92 -12.22
C SER A 179 -0.89 -14.07 -12.21
N LEU A 180 0.24 -14.64 -11.78
CA LEU A 180 1.54 -13.97 -11.73
C LEU A 180 2.34 -14.16 -13.01
N VAL A 181 1.93 -15.10 -13.87
CA VAL A 181 2.48 -15.23 -15.22
C VAL A 181 1.96 -14.05 -16.05
N SER A 182 2.87 -13.29 -16.66
CA SER A 182 2.49 -12.10 -17.44
C SER A 182 1.56 -12.50 -18.60
N GLY A 183 0.43 -11.79 -18.72
CA GLY A 183 -0.55 -11.99 -19.80
C GLY A 183 -0.02 -11.73 -21.22
N LYS A 184 1.21 -11.24 -21.42
CA LYS A 184 1.85 -11.26 -22.75
C LYS A 184 2.04 -12.67 -23.31
N PHE A 185 1.96 -13.69 -22.45
CA PHE A 185 2.11 -15.08 -22.83
C PHE A 185 0.76 -15.80 -22.69
N GLY A 186 -0.08 -15.66 -23.72
CA GLY A 186 -1.37 -16.35 -23.82
C GLY A 186 -2.62 -15.47 -23.81
N ASN A 187 -2.52 -14.16 -24.05
CA ASN A 187 -3.72 -13.34 -24.27
C ASN A 187 -4.33 -13.65 -25.65
N THR A 188 -5.29 -14.57 -25.69
CA THR A 188 -6.14 -14.78 -26.88
C THR A 188 -6.99 -13.55 -27.21
N ASN A 189 -7.12 -12.55 -26.32
CA ASN A 189 -7.81 -11.30 -26.64
C ASN A 189 -6.98 -10.38 -27.54
N ALA A 190 -5.64 -10.49 -27.58
CA ALA A 190 -4.81 -9.74 -28.53
C ALA A 190 -4.91 -10.28 -29.96
N LEU A 191 -5.45 -11.49 -30.14
CA LEU A 191 -5.66 -12.14 -31.46
C LEU A 191 -7.00 -11.80 -32.11
N LYS A 192 -7.87 -11.02 -31.46
CA LYS A 192 -9.23 -10.73 -31.95
C LYS A 192 -9.40 -9.37 -32.64
N HIS A 193 -8.34 -8.65 -32.99
CA HIS A 193 -8.47 -7.33 -33.64
C HIS A 193 -7.65 -7.12 -34.93
N ASN A 194 -7.16 -8.19 -35.57
CA ASN A 194 -6.62 -8.12 -36.94
C ASN A 194 -7.29 -9.17 -37.83
N LYS A 195 -8.60 -9.05 -38.01
CA LYS A 195 -9.35 -9.51 -39.19
C LYS A 195 -10.59 -8.63 -39.27
N ASP A 196 -10.50 -7.56 -40.06
CA ASP A 196 -11.25 -7.37 -41.31
C ASP A 196 -10.73 -6.12 -42.02
#